data_AF-A0A0J5KY81-F1
#
_entry.id   AF-A0A0J5KY81-F1
#
_cell.length_a   1.000
_cell.length_b   1.000
_cell.length_c   1.000
_cell.angle_alpha   90.00
_cell.angle_beta   90.00
_cell.angle_gamma   90.00
#
_symmetry.space_group_name_H-M   'P 1'
#
loop_
_entity.id
_entity.type
_entity.pdbx_description
1 polymer ?
#
loop_
_entity_poly.entity_id
_entity_poly.type
_entity_poly.pdbx_seq_one_letter_code
_entity_poly.pdbx_strand_id
1 'polypeptide(L)'
;MSRLTEIAISVIILAALCALSWYSGWNSHADHVNALAAAKQKKAETEIRPVEEKAAAENAKAQVVYKTITRDVVKYVQSPNRTVCKFDVDAVQLRQRAIDAANSIPGFDAATVQGK
;
A
#
# COMPACT_ATOMS: atom_id res chain seq x y z
N MET A 1 -13.44 -55.84 -36.06
CA MET A 1 -12.57 -55.45 -34.93
C MET A 1 -12.39 -56.68 -34.05
N SER A 2 -11.18 -56.97 -33.56
CA SER A 2 -10.97 -58.12 -32.67
C SER A 2 -11.43 -57.76 -31.25
N ARG A 3 -11.88 -58.74 -30.46
CA ARG A 3 -12.23 -58.55 -29.04
C ARG A 3 -11.14 -57.81 -28.25
N LEU A 4 -9.87 -58.04 -28.61
CA LEU A 4 -8.72 -57.36 -28.02
C LEU A 4 -8.68 -55.86 -28.35
N THR A 5 -9.01 -55.48 -29.59
CA THR A 5 -9.09 -54.05 -29.97
C THR A 5 -10.22 -53.32 -29.24
N GLU A 6 -11.37 -53.95 -29.03
CA GLU A 6 -12.48 -53.36 -28.27
C GLU A 6 -12.12 -53.17 -26.79
N ILE A 7 -11.49 -54.17 -26.18
CA ILE A 7 -11.01 -54.06 -24.79
C ILE A 7 -9.96 -52.96 -24.67
N ALA A 8 -8.97 -52.91 -25.58
CA ALA A 8 -7.94 -51.88 -25.56
C ALA A 8 -8.53 -50.46 -25.67
N ILE A 9 -9.49 -50.26 -26.57
CA ILE A 9 -10.19 -48.97 -26.71
C ILE A 9 -10.95 -48.61 -25.43
N SER A 10 -11.66 -49.57 -24.82
CA SER A 10 -12.41 -49.31 -23.58
C SER A 10 -11.51 -48.89 -22.41
N VAL A 11 -10.33 -49.50 -22.29
CA VAL A 11 -9.35 -49.15 -21.24
C VAL A 11 -8.77 -47.76 -21.48
N ILE A 12 -8.47 -47.41 -22.74
CA ILE A 12 -7.95 -46.07 -23.09
C ILE A 12 -8.99 -44.99 -22.76
N ILE A 13 -10.27 -45.23 -23.09
CA ILE A 13 -11.34 -44.28 -22.78
C ILE A 13 -11.49 -44.12 -21.26
N LEU A 14 -11.45 -45.20 -20.49
CA LEU A 14 -11.54 -45.15 -19.04
C LEU A 14 -10.39 -44.34 -18.43
N ALA A 15 -9.16 -44.59 -18.88
CA ALA A 15 -7.97 -43.85 -18.43
C ALA A 15 -8.07 -42.36 -18.77
N ALA A 16 -8.56 -42.02 -19.96
CA ALA A 16 -8.76 -40.63 -20.36
C ALA A 16 -9.80 -39.90 -19.48
N LEU A 17 -10.91 -40.55 -19.15
CA LEU A 17 -11.94 -40.00 -18.26
C LEU A 17 -11.42 -39.79 -16.83
N CYS A 18 -10.62 -40.72 -16.32
CA CYS A 18 -9.95 -40.56 -15.02
C CYS A 18 -8.97 -39.38 -15.03
N ALA A 19 -8.18 -39.21 -16.08
CA ALA A 19 -7.26 -38.09 -16.20
C ALA A 19 -8.00 -36.74 -16.29
N LEU A 20 -9.07 -36.66 -17.09
CA LEU A 20 -9.86 -35.44 -17.23
C LEU A 20 -10.58 -35.05 -15.94
N SER A 21 -11.15 -36.03 -15.22
CA SER A 21 -11.79 -35.77 -13.92
C SER A 21 -10.81 -35.34 -12.83
N TRP A 22 -9.59 -35.88 -12.85
CA TRP A 22 -8.51 -35.42 -11.98
C TRP A 22 -8.11 -33.97 -12.29
N TYR A 23 -7.90 -33.65 -13.57
CA TYR A 23 -7.55 -32.29 -14.00
C TYR A 23 -8.66 -31.28 -13.70
N SER A 24 -9.92 -31.64 -13.92
CA SER A 24 -11.05 -30.74 -13.63
C SER A 24 -11.22 -30.49 -12.13
N GLY A 25 -11.00 -31.51 -11.29
CA GLY A 25 -10.98 -31.35 -9.83
C GLY A 25 -9.87 -30.40 -9.37
N TRP A 26 -8.67 -30.52 -9.94
CA TRP A 26 -7.55 -29.63 -9.64
C TRP A 26 -7.85 -28.18 -10.06
N ASN A 27 -8.40 -27.98 -11.26
CA ASN A 27 -8.74 -26.64 -11.75
C ASN A 27 -9.84 -25.99 -10.89
N SER A 28 -10.89 -26.75 -10.54
CA SER A 28 -11.96 -26.24 -9.67
C SER A 28 -11.45 -25.84 -8.28
N HIS A 29 -10.50 -26.60 -7.72
CA HIS A 29 -9.87 -26.23 -6.46
C HIS A 29 -9.03 -24.96 -6.59
N ALA A 30 -8.24 -24.84 -7.67
CA ALA A 30 -7.44 -23.66 -7.96
C ALA A 30 -8.33 -22.41 -8.15
N ASP A 31 -9.42 -22.53 -8.89
CA ASP A 31 -10.39 -21.44 -9.11
C ASP A 31 -11.02 -20.98 -7.79
N HIS A 32 -11.40 -21.91 -6.92
CA HIS A 32 -11.93 -21.59 -5.60
C HIS A 32 -10.91 -20.86 -4.71
N VAL A 33 -9.65 -21.32 -4.68
CA VAL A 33 -8.57 -20.67 -3.92
C VAL A 33 -8.28 -19.27 -4.47
N ASN A 34 -8.24 -19.11 -5.78
CA ASN A 34 -8.05 -17.81 -6.44
C ASN A 34 -9.21 -16.86 -6.15
N ALA A 35 -10.45 -17.35 -6.17
CA ALA A 35 -11.62 -16.55 -5.80
C ALA A 35 -11.58 -16.09 -4.34
N LEU A 36 -11.14 -16.96 -3.41
CA LEU A 36 -10.94 -16.60 -2.01
C LEU A 36 -9.82 -15.55 -1.84
N ALA A 37 -8.71 -15.70 -2.57
CA ALA A 37 -7.62 -14.73 -2.55
C ALA A 37 -8.09 -13.36 -3.09
N ALA A 38 -8.80 -13.33 -4.21
CA ALA A 38 -9.38 -12.11 -4.79
C ALA A 38 -10.39 -11.46 -3.83
N ALA A 39 -11.22 -12.25 -3.14
CA ALA A 39 -12.16 -11.74 -2.14
C ALA A 39 -11.44 -11.10 -0.94
N LYS A 40 -10.34 -11.71 -0.47
CA LYS A 40 -9.50 -11.14 0.60
C LYS A 40 -8.81 -9.85 0.15
N GLN A 41 -8.25 -9.83 -1.05
CA GLN A 41 -7.62 -8.63 -1.62
C GLN A 41 -8.63 -7.48 -1.72
N LYS A 42 -9.84 -7.72 -2.25
CA LYS A 42 -10.88 -6.69 -2.34
C LYS A 42 -11.31 -6.14 -0.97
N LYS A 43 -11.38 -7.00 0.06
CA LYS A 43 -11.69 -6.57 1.43
C LYS A 43 -10.58 -5.68 1.98
N ALA A 44 -9.33 -6.12 1.85
CA ALA A 44 -8.17 -5.34 2.27
C ALA A 44 -8.09 -3.99 1.54
N GLU A 45 -8.29 -3.97 0.22
CA GLU A 45 -8.31 -2.74 -0.57
C GLU A 45 -9.42 -1.79 -0.14
N THR A 46 -10.62 -2.31 0.18
CA THR A 46 -11.74 -1.49 0.66
C THR A 46 -11.45 -0.88 2.04
N GLU A 47 -10.78 -1.61 2.93
CA GLU A 47 -10.38 -1.14 4.25
C GLU A 47 -9.22 -0.13 4.20
N ILE A 48 -8.29 -0.31 3.26
CA ILE A 48 -7.08 0.52 3.13
C ILE A 48 -7.34 1.80 2.32
N ARG A 49 -8.21 1.77 1.32
CA ARG A 49 -8.56 2.94 0.48
C ARG A 49 -8.88 4.22 1.27
N PRO A 50 -9.72 4.23 2.33
CA PRO A 50 -9.96 5.46 3.10
C PRO A 50 -8.72 5.95 3.84
N VAL A 51 -7.80 5.07 4.21
CA VAL A 51 -6.51 5.45 4.82
C VAL A 51 -5.59 6.05 3.77
N GLU A 52 -5.51 5.47 2.58
CA GLU A 52 -4.72 5.98 1.47
C GLU A 52 -5.23 7.34 0.97
N GLU A 53 -6.54 7.54 0.84
CA GLU A 53 -7.13 8.82 0.47
C GLU A 53 -6.83 9.90 1.52
N LYS A 54 -6.93 9.56 2.81
CA LYS A 54 -6.56 10.47 3.91
C LYS A 54 -5.06 10.77 3.88
N ALA A 55 -4.21 9.77 3.68
CA ALA A 55 -2.76 9.94 3.60
C ALA A 55 -2.37 10.83 2.41
N ALA A 56 -3.00 10.64 1.25
CA ALA A 56 -2.79 11.48 0.07
C ALA A 56 -3.22 12.94 0.32
N ALA A 57 -4.36 13.15 0.96
CA ALA A 57 -4.85 14.49 1.32
C ALA A 57 -3.93 15.20 2.32
N GLU A 58 -3.46 14.49 3.37
CA GLU A 58 -2.52 15.05 4.34
C GLU A 58 -1.15 15.33 3.73
N ASN A 59 -0.66 14.48 2.82
CA ASN A 59 0.58 14.71 2.08
C ASN A 59 0.48 15.98 1.20
N ALA A 60 -0.64 16.20 0.52
CA ALA A 60 -0.87 17.42 -0.24
C ALA A 60 -0.85 18.68 0.66
N LYS A 61 -1.48 18.63 1.84
CA LYS A 61 -1.43 19.72 2.84
C LYS A 61 0.00 19.95 3.34
N ALA A 62 0.73 18.89 3.66
CA ALA A 62 2.11 18.96 4.13
C ALA A 62 3.05 19.61 3.09
N GLN A 63 2.89 19.29 1.81
CA GLN A 63 3.68 19.91 0.74
C GLN A 63 3.46 21.43 0.62
N VAL A 64 2.21 21.89 0.78
CA VAL A 64 1.90 23.33 0.77
C VAL A 64 2.54 24.04 1.95
N VAL A 65 2.47 23.46 3.14
CA VAL A 65 3.11 23.99 4.35
C VAL A 65 4.63 24.05 4.17
N TYR A 66 5.26 22.99 3.67
CA TYR A 66 6.71 22.94 3.43
C TYR A 66 7.19 24.01 2.44
N LYS A 67 6.49 24.19 1.31
CA LYS A 67 6.80 25.26 0.34
C LYS A 67 6.68 26.65 0.96
N THR A 68 5.67 26.85 1.81
CA THR A 68 5.44 28.12 2.49
C THR A 68 6.55 28.44 3.49
N ILE A 69 6.90 27.47 4.35
CA ILE A 69 8.00 27.63 5.31
C ILE A 69 9.31 27.91 4.57
N THR A 70 9.61 27.15 3.51
CA THR A 70 10.84 27.34 2.73
C THR A 70 10.89 28.74 2.09
N ARG A 71 9.78 29.21 1.52
CA ARG A 71 9.68 30.58 0.97
C ARG A 71 9.91 31.63 2.04
N ASP A 72 9.32 31.47 3.22
CA ASP A 72 9.41 32.43 4.30
C ASP A 72 10.84 32.47 4.89
N VAL A 73 11.51 31.31 4.97
CA VAL A 73 12.94 31.22 5.35
C VAL A 73 13.84 31.88 4.31
N VAL A 74 13.63 31.63 3.01
CA VAL A 74 14.42 32.27 1.93
C VAL A 74 14.23 33.79 1.98
N LYS A 75 13.00 34.27 2.15
CA LYS A 75 12.70 35.70 2.29
C LYS A 75 13.36 36.30 3.54
N TYR A 76 13.38 35.56 4.64
CA TYR A 76 14.04 35.98 5.88
C TYR A 76 15.55 36.16 5.67
N VAL A 77 16.22 35.21 5.00
CA VAL A 77 17.68 35.22 4.75
C VAL A 77 18.09 36.27 3.71
N GLN A 78 17.32 36.44 2.63
CA GLN A 78 17.65 37.38 1.54
C GLN A 78 17.28 38.85 1.83
N SER A 79 16.76 39.16 3.02
CA SER A 79 16.41 40.53 3.38
C SER A 79 17.69 41.40 3.55
N PRO A 80 17.88 42.46 2.74
CA PRO A 80 19.15 43.22 2.70
C PRO A 80 19.42 44.07 3.95
N ASN A 81 18.47 44.15 4.88
CA ASN A 81 18.56 44.96 6.10
C ASN A 81 19.10 44.19 7.33
N ARG A 82 19.65 42.98 7.16
CA ARG A 82 20.20 42.15 8.25
C ARG A 82 21.70 41.89 8.05
N THR A 83 22.55 42.74 8.63
CA THR A 83 24.02 42.60 8.65
C THR A 83 24.56 41.86 9.89
N VAL A 84 23.69 41.41 10.80
CA VAL A 84 24.08 40.70 12.03
C VAL A 84 23.27 39.40 12.15
N CYS A 85 23.96 38.27 12.32
CA CYS A 85 23.37 36.96 12.59
C CYS A 85 22.80 36.89 14.02
N LYS A 86 21.74 37.66 14.31
CA LYS A 86 20.84 37.39 15.43
C LYS A 86 19.56 36.80 14.85
N PHE A 87 19.28 35.56 15.21
CA PHE A 87 18.02 34.94 14.86
C PHE A 87 16.90 35.68 15.57
N ASP A 88 15.92 36.16 14.80
CA ASP A 88 14.70 36.73 15.33
C ASP A 88 13.99 35.68 16.19
N VAL A 89 13.39 36.12 17.30
CA VAL A 89 12.65 35.23 18.20
C VAL A 89 11.52 34.55 17.43
N ASP A 90 10.91 35.26 16.47
CA ASP A 90 9.87 34.72 15.59
C ASP A 90 10.41 33.60 14.67
N ALA A 91 11.65 33.72 14.19
CA ALA A 91 12.28 32.68 13.37
C ALA A 91 12.64 31.44 14.20
N VAL A 92 13.06 31.62 15.46
CA VAL A 92 13.29 30.51 16.40
C VAL A 92 11.97 29.82 16.75
N GLN A 93 10.90 30.59 16.98
CA GLN A 93 9.56 30.03 17.20
C GLN A 93 9.04 29.28 15.97
N LEU A 94 9.32 29.75 14.76
CA LEU A 94 8.92 29.06 13.53
C LEU A 94 9.58 27.67 13.44
N ARG A 95 10.87 27.58 13.80
CA ARG A 95 11.59 26.31 13.87
C ARG A 95 11.02 25.40 14.95
N GLN A 96 10.69 25.92 16.12
CA GLN A 96 10.11 25.12 17.20
C GLN A 96 8.73 24.59 16.82
N ARG A 97 7.85 25.42 16.23
CA ARG A 97 6.55 24.98 15.72
C ARG A 97 6.68 23.92 14.64
N ALA A 98 7.72 23.98 13.79
CA ALA A 98 7.97 22.95 12.79
C ALA A 98 8.39 21.62 13.43
N ILE A 99 9.20 21.65 14.49
CA ILE A 99 9.59 20.47 15.28
C ILE A 99 8.36 19.88 15.99
N ASP A 100 7.58 20.73 16.66
CA ASP A 100 6.39 20.31 17.40
C ASP A 100 5.32 19.74 16.45
N ALA A 101 5.16 20.33 15.26
CA ALA A 101 4.27 19.81 14.22
C ALA A 101 4.70 18.42 13.75
N ALA A 102 6.00 18.19 13.52
CA ALA A 102 6.53 16.88 13.14
C ALA A 102 6.31 15.83 14.23
N ASN A 103 6.52 16.18 15.50
CA ASN A 103 6.30 15.30 16.64
C ASN A 103 4.80 15.05 16.92
N SER A 104 3.91 15.94 16.46
CA SER A 104 2.46 15.78 16.63
C SER A 104 1.78 14.94 15.55
N ILE A 105 2.52 14.45 14.53
CA ILE A 105 1.96 13.61 13.46
C ILE A 105 1.51 12.27 14.08
N PRO A 106 0.19 11.99 14.14
CA PRO A 106 -0.31 10.78 14.76
C PRO A 106 0.20 9.55 14.01
N GLY A 107 0.88 8.64 14.71
CA GLY A 107 1.41 7.40 14.14
C GLY A 107 2.90 7.41 13.78
N PHE A 108 3.59 8.55 13.87
CA PHE A 108 5.05 8.61 13.63
C PHE A 108 5.85 8.14 14.86
N ASP A 109 5.38 8.48 16.06
CA ASP A 109 5.92 8.03 17.36
C ASP A 109 5.21 6.80 17.95
N ALA A 110 4.23 6.26 17.23
CA ALA A 110 3.58 5.02 17.67
C ALA A 110 4.60 3.89 17.53
N ALA A 111 5.00 3.29 18.66
CA ALA A 111 5.80 2.06 18.67
C ALA A 111 5.21 1.12 17.62
N THR A 112 6.04 0.61 16.71
CA THR A 112 5.63 -0.36 15.70
C THR A 112 4.84 -1.45 16.41
N VAL A 113 3.52 -1.45 16.23
CA VAL A 113 2.66 -2.51 16.74
C VAL A 113 2.99 -3.74 15.92
N GLN A 114 4.07 -4.43 16.28
CA GLN A 114 4.28 -5.81 15.92
C GLN A 114 3.15 -6.58 16.58
N GLY A 115 2.11 -6.85 15.78
CA GLY A 115 1.00 -7.71 16.15
C GLY A 115 1.56 -9.06 16.60
N LYS A 116 1.01 -9.54 17.72
CA LYS A 116 1.31 -10.84 18.29
C LYS A 116 0.68 -11.96 17.48
#